data_AF-A0ABD6B4S5-F1
#
_entry.id   AF-A0ABD6B4S5-F1
#
_cell.length_a   1.000
_cell.length_b   1.000
_cell.length_c   1.000
_cell.angle_alpha   90.00
_cell.angle_beta   90.00
_cell.angle_gamma   90.00
#
_symmetry.space_group_name_H-M   'P 1'
#
loop_
_entity.id
_entity.type
_entity.pdbx_description
1 polymer ?
#
loop_
_entity_poly.entity_id
_entity_poly.type
_entity_poly.pdbx_seq_one_letter_code
_entity_poly.pdbx_strand_id
1 'polypeptide(L)' 'MSYDDYRDGKPLIVTAALTGGVHGKEANPNVPETPAEVAE' A
#
# COMPACT_ATOMS: atom_id res chain seq x y z
N MET A 1 10.38 1.27 14.90
CA MET A 1 9.46 2.23 15.54
C MET A 1 9.27 1.78 16.97
N SER A 2 9.78 2.55 17.93
CA SER A 2 9.48 2.30 19.33
C SER A 2 8.10 2.89 19.68
N TYR A 3 7.56 2.52 20.83
CA TYR A 3 6.35 3.16 21.34
C TYR A 3 6.60 4.64 21.72
N ASP A 4 7.82 4.97 22.13
CA ASP A 4 8.22 6.36 22.41
C ASP A 4 8.21 7.21 21.15
N ASP A 5 8.68 6.68 20.01
CA ASP A 5 8.60 7.37 18.71
C ASP A 5 7.16 7.76 18.33
N TYR A 6 6.19 6.88 18.65
CA TYR A 6 4.76 7.15 18.44
C TYR A 6 4.26 8.26 19.37
N ARG A 7 4.62 8.22 20.67
CA ARG A 7 4.23 9.26 21.63
C ARG A 7 4.82 10.63 21.32
N ASP A 8 6.03 10.65 20.78
CA ASP A 8 6.70 11.87 20.33
C ASP A 8 6.12 12.42 19.03
N GLY A 9 5.11 11.76 18.44
CA GLY A 9 4.45 12.20 17.22
C GLY A 9 5.36 12.21 16.00
N LYS A 10 6.40 11.36 15.98
CA LYS A 10 7.33 11.31 14.85
C LYS A 10 6.58 10.92 13.56
N PRO A 11 6.78 11.64 12.44
CA PRO A 11 6.14 11.29 11.18
C PRO A 11 6.41 9.85 10.78
N LEU A 12 5.36 9.14 10.39
CA LEU A 12 5.43 7.76 9.94
C LEU A 12 5.43 7.70 8.41
N ILE A 13 6.43 7.05 7.85
CA ILE A 13 6.43 6.69 6.43
C ILE A 13 5.50 5.48 6.25
N VAL A 14 4.45 5.65 5.45
CA VAL A 14 3.52 4.58 5.06
C VAL A 14 3.78 4.23 3.60
N THR A 15 4.12 2.96 3.33
CA THR A 15 4.34 2.45 1.98
C THR A 15 3.13 1.66 1.52
N ALA A 16 2.69 1.89 0.29
CA ALA A 16 1.62 1.13 -0.36
C ALA A 16 2.18 0.34 -1.54
N ALA A 17 2.10 -0.99 -1.49
CA ALA A 17 2.40 -1.88 -2.62
C ALA A 17 1.09 -2.19 -3.34
N LEU A 18 0.76 -1.41 -4.36
CA LEU A 18 -0.61 -1.30 -4.91
C LEU A 18 -1.13 -2.56 -5.61
N THR A 19 -0.24 -3.38 -6.19
CA THR A 19 -0.62 -4.57 -6.96
C THR A 19 0.17 -5.81 -6.53
N GLY A 20 1.51 -5.71 -6.52
CA GLY A 20 2.37 -6.87 -6.28
C GLY A 20 2.46 -7.76 -7.54
N GLY A 21 2.60 -9.08 -7.37
CA GLY A 21 2.69 -10.02 -8.48
C GLY A 21 2.08 -11.39 -8.20
N VAL A 22 1.22 -11.48 -7.18
CA VAL A 22 0.65 -12.74 -6.70
C VAL A 22 -0.87 -12.80 -6.92
N HIS A 23 -1.59 -11.71 -6.65
CA HIS A 23 -3.05 -11.66 -6.76
C HIS A 23 -3.45 -10.85 -8.00
N GLY A 24 -4.41 -11.33 -8.77
CA GLY A 24 -5.09 -10.58 -9.83
C GLY A 24 -6.57 -10.31 -9.50
N LYS A 25 -7.29 -9.78 -10.50
CA LYS A 25 -8.71 -9.40 -10.37
C LYS A 25 -9.64 -10.56 -10.05
N GLU A 26 -9.23 -11.79 -10.37
CA GLU A 26 -9.93 -13.02 -9.97
C GLU A 26 -10.02 -13.20 -8.45
N ALA A 27 -9.04 -12.67 -7.69
CA ALA A 27 -9.05 -12.69 -6.23
C ALA A 27 -9.78 -11.48 -5.64
N ASN A 28 -9.65 -10.31 -6.27
CA ASN A 28 -10.35 -9.08 -5.87
C ASN A 28 -10.47 -8.13 -7.08
N PRO A 29 -11.69 -7.74 -7.49
CA PRO A 29 -11.90 -6.92 -8.68
C PRO A 29 -11.25 -5.53 -8.62
N ASN A 30 -10.86 -5.07 -7.43
CA ASN A 30 -10.21 -3.78 -7.22
C ASN A 30 -8.68 -3.82 -7.32
N VAL A 31 -8.06 -4.97 -7.61
CA VAL A 31 -6.61 -5.04 -7.84
C VAL A 31 -6.28 -4.27 -9.13
N PRO A 32 -5.40 -3.25 -9.08
CA PRO A 32 -4.99 -2.54 -10.28
C PRO A 32 -4.03 -3.42 -11.09
N GLU A 33 -4.29 -3.55 -12.39
CA GLU A 33 -3.49 -4.40 -13.30
C GLU A 33 -2.91 -3.61 -14.47
N THR A 34 -3.55 -2.51 -14.85
CA THR A 34 -3.07 -1.63 -15.93
C THR A 34 -2.25 -0.46 -15.38
N PRO A 35 -1.34 0.13 -16.19
CA PRO A 35 -0.58 1.31 -15.77
C PRO A 35 -1.45 2.50 -15.33
N ALA A 36 -2.63 2.68 -15.95
CA ALA A 36 -3.54 3.75 -15.59
C ALA A 36 -4.17 3.52 -14.21
N GLU A 37 -4.63 2.31 -13.90
CA GLU A 37 -5.20 1.95 -12.60
C GLU A 37 -4.16 2.01 -11.46
N VAL A 38 -2.89 1.69 -11.74
CA VAL A 38 -1.82 1.78 -10.75
C VAL A 38 -1.46 3.25 -10.42
N ALA A 39 -1.76 4.19 -11.31
CA ALA A 39 -1.41 5.59 -11.18
C ALA A 39 -2.54 6.47 -10.59
N GLU A 40 -3.77 5.97 -10.54
CA GLU A 40 -4.94 6.63 -9.93
C GLU A 40 -4.85 6.66 -8.40
#